data_AF-A0A519UIE1-F1
#
_entry.id   AF-A0A519UIE1-F1
#
_cell.length_a   1.000
_cell.length_b   1.000
_cell.length_c   1.000
_cell.angle_alpha   90.00
_cell.angle_beta   90.00
_cell.angle_gamma   90.00
#
_symmetry.space_group_name_H-M   'P 1'
#
loop_
_entity.id
_entity.type
_entity.pdbx_description
1 polymer ?
#
loop_
_entity_poly.entity_id
_entity_poly.type
_entity_poly.pdbx_seq_one_letter_code
_entity_poly.pdbx_strand_id
1 'polypeptide(L)'
;MIPLIFQTPRLQVLAASRALLTAELHKPQYFPVLLGAALPSDWPPGDYDRAAMEYFLDKLTTGGREAAGWYNWYALRKAEGDVPRTL
;
A
#
# COMPACT_ATOMS: atom_id res chain seq x y z
N MET A 1 -2.54 -15.62 -1.90
CA MET A 1 -3.75 -14.80 -2.13
C MET A 1 -3.50 -13.98 -3.39
N ILE A 2 -4.42 -13.99 -4.36
CA ILE A 2 -4.30 -13.12 -5.54
C ILE A 2 -4.60 -11.69 -5.08
N PRO A 3 -3.72 -10.71 -5.35
CA PRO A 3 -3.96 -9.33 -4.94
C PRO A 3 -5.19 -8.77 -5.64
N LEU A 4 -6.03 -8.04 -4.89
CA LEU A 4 -7.13 -7.27 -5.49
C LEU A 4 -6.53 -6.01 -6.11
N ILE A 5 -6.65 -5.91 -7.43
CA ILE A 5 -6.07 -4.84 -8.23
C ILE A 5 -7.15 -4.27 -9.13
N PHE A 6 -7.28 -2.95 -9.13
CA PHE A 6 -8.09 -2.20 -10.08
C PHE A 6 -7.21 -1.28 -10.92
N GLN A 7 -7.54 -1.13 -12.20
CA GLN A 7 -6.76 -0.34 -13.15
C GLN A 7 -7.61 0.80 -13.70
N THR A 8 -7.04 2.00 -13.73
CA THR A 8 -7.56 3.15 -14.49
C THR A 8 -6.57 3.52 -15.60
N PRO A 9 -6.86 4.47 -16.49
CA PRO A 9 -5.88 4.91 -17.47
C PRO A 9 -4.55 5.35 -16.85
N ARG A 10 -4.59 6.06 -15.71
CA ARG A 10 -3.41 6.67 -15.07
C ARG A 10 -2.93 5.96 -13.80
N LEU A 11 -3.77 5.17 -13.14
CA LEU A 11 -3.48 4.57 -11.85
C LEU A 11 -3.62 3.04 -11.86
N GLN A 12 -2.85 2.40 -11.00
CA GLN A 12 -3.08 1.06 -10.50
C GLN A 12 -3.45 1.16 -9.03
N VAL A 13 -4.64 0.72 -8.64
CA VAL A 13 -5.11 0.73 -7.26
C VAL A 13 -4.99 -0.68 -6.71
N LEU A 14 -4.16 -0.86 -5.67
CA LEU A 14 -3.81 -2.15 -5.08
C LEU A 14 -4.37 -2.22 -3.66
N ALA A 15 -5.16 -3.25 -3.36
CA ALA A 15 -5.60 -3.48 -1.99
C ALA A 15 -4.39 -3.82 -1.11
N ALA A 16 -4.36 -3.26 0.09
CA ALA A 16 -3.34 -3.57 1.05
C ALA A 16 -3.35 -5.06 1.40
N SER A 17 -2.16 -5.63 1.52
CA SER A 17 -1.95 -6.99 2.01
C SER A 17 -1.22 -6.91 3.35
N ARG A 18 -1.30 -7.97 4.16
CA ARG A 18 -0.57 -8.04 5.42
C ARG A 18 0.93 -7.81 5.22
N ALA A 19 1.48 -8.33 4.12
CA ALA A 19 2.89 -8.13 3.76
C ALA A 19 3.22 -6.66 3.49
N LEU A 20 2.35 -5.94 2.78
CA LEU A 20 2.52 -4.51 2.51
C LEU A 20 2.42 -3.69 3.79
N LEU A 21 1.38 -3.89 4.62
CA LEU A 21 1.23 -3.15 5.88
C LEU A 21 2.35 -3.46 6.88
N THR A 22 2.81 -4.70 6.95
CA THR A 22 3.97 -5.09 7.78
C THR A 22 5.25 -4.41 7.27
N ALA A 23 5.44 -4.36 5.94
CA ALA A 23 6.60 -3.71 5.36
C ALA A 23 6.56 -2.20 5.63
N GLU A 24 5.42 -1.57 5.42
CA GLU A 24 5.20 -0.15 5.68
C GLU A 24 5.49 0.24 7.14
N LEU A 25 4.99 -0.56 8.09
CA LEU A 25 5.09 -0.27 9.52
C LEU A 25 6.45 -0.59 10.15
N HIS A 26 7.08 -1.69 9.73
CA HIS A 26 8.27 -2.24 10.42
C HIS A 26 9.52 -2.29 9.55
N LYS A 27 9.38 -2.18 8.23
CA LYS A 27 10.46 -2.37 7.26
C LYS A 27 10.36 -1.34 6.12
N PRO A 28 10.31 -0.03 6.43
CA PRO A 28 10.00 1.02 5.46
C PRO A 28 10.98 1.04 4.27
N GLN A 29 12.22 0.59 4.45
CA GLN A 29 13.20 0.44 3.37
C GLN A 29 12.82 -0.63 2.32
N TYR A 30 12.03 -1.63 2.70
CA TYR A 30 11.57 -2.69 1.81
C TYR A 30 10.17 -2.43 1.24
N PHE A 31 9.43 -1.49 1.84
CA PHE A 31 8.07 -1.16 1.41
C PHE A 31 7.98 -0.68 -0.05
N PRO A 32 8.81 0.28 -0.53
CA PRO A 32 8.78 0.71 -1.94
C PRO A 32 9.08 -0.44 -2.91
N VAL A 33 10.00 -1.33 -2.54
CA VAL A 33 10.39 -2.50 -3.35
C VAL A 33 9.23 -3.48 -3.46
N LEU A 34 8.56 -3.78 -2.34
CA LEU A 34 7.40 -4.67 -2.31
C LEU A 34 6.19 -4.08 -3.04
N LEU A 35 6.02 -2.77 -2.94
CA LEU A 35 4.97 -2.02 -3.64
C LEU A 35 5.27 -1.90 -5.14
N GLY A 36 6.54 -1.99 -5.54
CA GLY A 36 7.01 -1.75 -6.89
C GLY A 36 6.83 -0.30 -7.33
N ALA A 37 6.92 0.66 -6.41
CA ALA A 37 6.70 2.08 -6.64
C ALA A 37 7.65 2.92 -5.79
N ALA A 38 8.08 4.06 -6.31
CA ALA A 38 8.77 5.08 -5.52
C ALA A 38 7.78 5.73 -4.54
N LEU A 39 8.24 6.00 -3.32
CA LEU A 39 7.45 6.72 -2.33
C LEU A 39 7.70 8.23 -2.45
N PRO A 40 6.68 9.06 -2.21
CA PRO A 40 6.89 10.49 -2.05
C PRO A 40 7.65 10.76 -0.73
N SER A 41 8.34 11.91 -0.66
CA SER A 41 9.21 12.25 0.48
C SER A 41 8.45 12.50 1.78
N ASP A 42 7.16 12.77 1.69
CA ASP A 42 6.24 13.02 2.80
C ASP A 42 5.42 11.78 3.18
N TRP A 43 5.78 10.58 2.69
CA TRP A 43 5.16 9.34 3.13
C TRP A 43 5.71 8.89 4.50
N PRO A 44 4.85 8.46 5.44
CA PRO A 44 3.39 8.42 5.37
C PRO A 44 2.74 9.81 5.56
N PRO A 45 1.56 10.06 4.97
CA PRO A 45 0.84 11.32 5.15
C PRO A 45 0.48 11.54 6.63
N GLY A 46 0.38 12.80 7.07
CA GLY A 46 0.31 13.15 8.50
C GLY A 46 -0.83 12.50 9.28
N ASP A 47 -2.02 12.34 8.69
CA ASP A 47 -3.17 11.69 9.34
C ASP A 47 -3.04 10.15 9.39
N TYR A 48 -2.09 9.58 8.66
CA TYR A 48 -1.77 8.15 8.65
C TYR A 48 -0.59 7.87 9.59
N ASP A 49 -0.84 8.13 10.87
CA ASP A 49 0.15 7.93 11.93
C ASP A 49 0.38 6.44 12.25
N ARG A 50 1.35 6.18 13.14
CA ARG A 50 1.69 4.82 13.58
C ARG A 50 0.49 4.05 14.15
N ALA A 51 -0.38 4.73 14.91
CA ALA A 51 -1.52 4.07 15.56
C ALA A 51 -2.56 3.64 14.50
N ALA A 52 -2.80 4.47 13.49
CA ALA A 52 -3.62 4.11 12.35
C ALA A 52 -3.04 2.90 11.59
N MET A 53 -1.74 2.92 11.31
CA MET A 53 -1.05 1.80 10.63
C MET A 53 -1.19 0.48 11.39
N GLU A 54 -0.96 0.49 12.71
CA GLU A 54 -1.11 -0.66 13.59
C GLU A 54 -2.55 -1.19 13.60
N TYR A 55 -3.53 -0.27 13.67
CA TYR A 55 -4.95 -0.62 13.61
C TYR A 55 -5.31 -1.35 12.31
N PHE A 56 -4.88 -0.86 11.14
CA PHE A 56 -5.21 -1.52 9.88
C PHE A 56 -4.50 -2.87 9.72
N LEU A 57 -3.27 -3.00 10.22
CA LEU A 57 -2.57 -4.29 10.23
C LEU A 57 -3.30 -5.30 11.12
N ASP A 58 -3.79 -4.89 12.29
CA ASP A 58 -4.60 -5.73 13.17
C ASP A 58 -5.91 -6.16 12.49
N LYS A 59 -6.65 -5.21 11.88
CA LYS A 59 -7.90 -5.52 11.18
C LYS A 59 -7.72 -6.50 10.03
N LEU A 60 -6.68 -6.32 9.21
CA LEU A 60 -6.39 -7.22 8.10
C LEU A 60 -5.90 -8.59 8.59
N THR A 61 -5.19 -8.64 9.71
CA THR A 61 -4.71 -9.89 10.31
C THR A 61 -5.87 -10.69 10.91
N THR A 62 -6.75 -10.02 11.66
CA THR A 62 -7.92 -10.63 12.31
C THR A 62 -8.97 -11.07 11.29
N GLY A 63 -9.27 -10.23 10.29
CA GLY A 63 -10.29 -10.52 9.28
C GLY A 63 -9.83 -11.46 8.15
N GLY A 64 -8.54 -11.77 8.07
CA GLY A 64 -7.99 -12.74 7.12
C GLY A 64 -8.31 -12.41 5.66
N ARG A 65 -8.76 -13.40 4.90
CA ARG A 65 -9.03 -13.25 3.45
C ARG A 65 -10.19 -12.31 3.15
N GLU A 66 -11.23 -12.33 3.97
CA GLU A 66 -12.44 -11.52 3.76
C GLU A 66 -12.22 -10.03 4.00
N ALA A 67 -11.17 -9.68 4.76
CA ALA A 67 -10.78 -8.29 5.00
C ALA A 67 -10.04 -7.63 3.82
N ALA A 68 -9.60 -8.40 2.83
CA ALA A 68 -8.88 -7.86 1.67
C ALA A 68 -9.77 -6.86 0.91
N GLY A 69 -9.27 -5.65 0.70
CA GLY A 69 -9.98 -4.59 -0.02
C GLY A 69 -10.97 -3.75 0.81
N TRP A 70 -11.09 -3.98 2.12
CA TRP A 70 -11.98 -3.17 2.98
C TRP A 70 -11.28 -2.01 3.69
N TYR A 71 -10.02 -2.17 4.06
CA TYR A 71 -9.37 -1.26 5.02
C TYR A 71 -8.42 -0.25 4.38
N ASN A 72 -7.41 -0.72 3.63
CA ASN A 72 -6.39 0.12 3.04
C ASN A 72 -6.18 -0.21 1.56
N TRP A 73 -5.87 0.83 0.78
CA TRP A 73 -5.58 0.75 -0.64
C TRP A 73 -4.43 1.69 -0.99
N TYR A 74 -3.57 1.26 -1.91
CA TYR A 74 -2.46 2.06 -2.45
C TYR A 74 -2.78 2.46 -3.89
N ALA A 75 -2.80 3.75 -4.19
CA ALA A 75 -3.09 4.27 -5.52
C ALA A 75 -1.77 4.63 -6.23
N LEU A 76 -1.28 3.74 -7.08
CA LEU A 76 0.00 3.90 -7.76
C LEU A 76 -0.17 4.61 -9.10
N ARG A 77 0.46 5.77 -9.29
CA ARG A 77 0.56 6.40 -10.61
C ARG A 77 1.43 5.54 -11.52
N LYS A 78 0.93 5.21 -12.70
CA LYS A 78 1.71 4.44 -13.69
C LYS A 78 2.95 5.21 -14.13
N ALA A 79 4.01 4.46 -14.47
CA ALA A 79 5.20 5.03 -15.07
C ALA A 79 4.87 5.68 -16.43
N GLU A 80 5.55 6.77 -16.75
CA GLU A 80 5.36 7.55 -17.96
C GLU A 80 6.72 8.03 -18.48
N GLY A 81 7.20 7.43 -19.57
CA GLY A 81 8.57 7.66 -20.06
C GLY A 81 9.60 7.31 -18.99
N ASP A 82 10.46 8.27 -18.66
CA ASP A 82 11.49 8.14 -17.61
C ASP A 82 10.96 8.38 -16.19
N VAL A 83 9.70 8.77 -16.03
CA VAL A 83 9.08 8.96 -14.72
C VAL A 83 8.69 7.59 -14.16
N PRO A 84 9.25 7.15 -13.02
CA PRO A 84 8.92 5.86 -12.44
C PRO A 84 7.48 5.84 -11.91
N ARG A 85 6.98 4.63 -11.65
CA ARG A 85 5.72 4.47 -10.90
C ARG A 85 5.90 5.05 -9.50
N THR A 86 4.94 5.87 -9.05
CA THR A 86 4.95 6.49 -7.72
C THR A 86 3.69 6.11 -6.94
N LEU A 87 3.79 6.04 -5.62
CA LEU A 87 2.63 6.04 -4.73
C LEU A 87 1.98 7.43 -4.68
#